data_AF-A0A1C6CZ86-F1
#
_entry.id   AF-A0A1C6CZ86-F1
#
_cell.length_a   1.000
_cell.length_b   1.000
_cell.length_c   1.000
_cell.angle_alpha   90.00
_cell.angle_beta   90.00
_cell.angle_gamma   90.00
#
_symmetry.space_group_name_H-M   'P 1'
#
loop_
_entity.id
_entity.type
_entity.pdbx_description
1 polymer ?
#
loop_
_entity_poly.entity_id
_entity_poly.type
_entity_poly.pdbx_seq_one_letter_code
_entity_poly.pdbx_strand_id
1 'polypeptide(L)'
;MNISAQDVINVMFNPDDTVNLRVFDDRKEGIFTGAKMSVEAGKFFAIESTLREHNKKNHGIFFVVNSGGQTDDSITRINAQFVEMDDKSFEEQQALIDAFPLPPSMIIKTRKSLCTYVYLVFSMCFSPFFIIIPSFAFCCPLF
;
A
#
# COMPACT_ATOMS: atom_id res chain seq x y z
N MET A 1 -11.09 -15.40 -11.46
CA MET A 1 -9.87 -15.60 -10.64
C MET A 1 -10.03 -14.71 -9.42
N ASN A 2 -9.83 -15.23 -8.21
CA ASN A 2 -9.94 -14.44 -6.98
C ASN A 2 -8.52 -14.12 -6.53
N ILE A 3 -8.14 -12.84 -6.49
CA ILE A 3 -6.80 -12.40 -6.07
C ILE A 3 -6.80 -12.27 -4.54
N SER A 4 -5.88 -12.98 -3.88
CA SER A 4 -5.72 -12.91 -2.43
C SER A 4 -4.79 -11.77 -2.01
N ALA A 5 -4.81 -11.41 -0.72
CA ALA A 5 -3.84 -10.45 -0.18
C ALA A 5 -2.39 -10.96 -0.29
N GLN A 6 -2.19 -12.27 -0.14
CA GLN A 6 -0.88 -12.90 -0.34
C GLN A 6 -0.38 -12.72 -1.77
N ASP A 7 -1.26 -12.85 -2.78
CA ASP A 7 -0.88 -12.64 -4.18
C ASP A 7 -0.39 -11.21 -4.41
N VAL A 8 -1.08 -10.22 -3.84
CA VAL A 8 -0.66 -8.81 -3.92
C VAL A 8 0.73 -8.61 -3.28
N ILE A 9 0.96 -9.17 -2.09
CA ILE A 9 2.25 -9.08 -1.41
C ILE A 9 3.38 -9.72 -2.22
N ASN A 10 3.13 -10.89 -2.81
CA ASN A 10 4.12 -11.65 -3.58
C ASN A 10 4.59 -10.92 -4.85
N VAL A 11 3.82 -9.95 -5.36
CA VAL A 11 4.27 -9.14 -6.52
C VAL A 11 5.30 -8.08 -6.12
N MET A 12 5.33 -7.65 -4.85
CA MET A 12 6.18 -6.55 -4.38
C MET A 12 7.34 -6.99 -3.47
N PHE A 13 7.22 -8.15 -2.83
CA PHE A 13 8.16 -8.62 -1.82
C PHE A 13 8.69 -10.00 -2.15
N ASN A 14 9.98 -10.23 -1.89
CA ASN A 14 10.54 -11.57 -1.81
C ASN A 14 10.03 -12.26 -0.54
N PRO A 15 9.95 -13.60 -0.51
CA PRO A 15 9.41 -14.34 0.63
C PRO A 15 10.05 -13.98 1.98
N ASP A 16 11.35 -13.71 1.99
CA ASP A 16 12.13 -13.40 3.19
C ASP A 16 12.09 -11.90 3.57
N ASP A 17 11.52 -11.04 2.71
CA ASP A 17 11.36 -9.64 3.05
C ASP A 17 10.29 -9.48 4.15
N THR A 18 10.48 -8.45 4.98
CA THR A 18 9.48 -8.10 6.01
C THR A 18 8.44 -7.15 5.43
N VAL A 19 7.17 -7.54 5.54
CA VAL A 19 6.02 -6.68 5.28
C VAL A 19 5.64 -5.98 6.58
N ASN A 20 5.74 -4.66 6.57
CA ASN A 20 5.35 -3.81 7.68
C ASN A 20 3.88 -3.40 7.50
N LEU A 21 3.06 -3.59 8.52
CA LEU A 21 1.64 -3.27 8.55
C LEU A 21 1.35 -2.17 9.57
N ARG A 22 0.39 -1.30 9.26
CA ARG A 22 -0.12 -0.26 10.14
C ARG A 22 -1.63 -0.36 10.21
N VAL A 23 -2.15 -0.51 11.42
CA VAL A 23 -3.58 -0.56 11.70
C VAL A 23 -3.97 0.75 12.37
N PHE A 24 -5.08 1.34 11.95
CA PHE A 24 -5.57 2.63 12.46
C PHE A 24 -7.08 2.58 12.68
N ASP A 25 -7.59 3.45 13.54
CA ASP A 25 -9.02 3.65 13.69
C ASP A 25 -9.55 4.47 12.51
N ASP A 26 -10.32 3.84 11.62
CA ASP A 26 -10.86 4.49 10.41
C ASP A 26 -11.94 5.52 10.76
N ARG A 27 -12.71 5.27 11.82
CA ARG A 27 -13.77 6.19 12.27
C ARG A 27 -13.25 7.28 13.20
N LYS A 28 -12.07 7.07 13.80
CA LYS A 28 -11.48 7.95 14.82
C LYS A 28 -12.43 8.21 16.01
N GLU A 29 -13.32 7.25 16.27
CA GLU A 29 -14.36 7.32 17.30
C GLU A 29 -13.96 6.56 18.58
N GLY A 30 -12.92 5.72 18.50
CA GLY A 30 -12.49 4.84 19.59
C GLY A 30 -11.28 5.30 20.38
N ILE A 31 -10.92 4.49 21.39
CA ILE A 31 -9.71 4.65 22.23
C ILE A 31 -8.48 4.01 21.55
N PHE A 32 -8.67 3.33 20.42
CA PHE A 32 -7.60 2.64 19.72
C PHE A 32 -6.68 3.65 19.03
N THR A 33 -5.42 3.70 19.50
CA THR A 33 -4.41 4.64 19.00
C THR A 33 -3.64 4.13 17.78
N GLY A 34 -4.01 2.95 17.27
CA GLY A 34 -3.33 2.27 16.17
C GLY A 34 -2.43 1.13 16.63
N ALA A 35 -2.02 0.29 15.70
CA ALA A 35 -1.05 -0.78 15.91
C ALA A 35 -0.07 -0.86 14.75
N LYS A 36 1.16 -1.27 15.04
CA LYS A 36 2.17 -1.60 14.03
C LYS A 36 2.46 -3.09 14.15
N MET A 37 2.46 -3.78 13.02
CA MET A 37 2.74 -5.21 12.95
C MET A 37 3.77 -5.46 11.84
N SER A 38 4.50 -6.56 11.92
CA SER A 38 5.46 -6.96 10.90
C SER A 38 5.38 -8.47 10.72
N VAL A 39 5.45 -8.94 9.48
CA VAL A 39 5.41 -10.36 9.12
C VAL A 39 6.32 -10.60 7.93
N GLU A 40 6.97 -11.76 7.85
CA GLU A 40 7.66 -12.17 6.63
C GLU A 40 6.65 -12.33 5.48
N ALA A 41 6.98 -11.84 4.29
CA ALA A 41 6.09 -11.86 3.13
C ALA A 41 5.60 -13.27 2.79
N GLY A 42 6.50 -14.26 2.83
CA GLY A 42 6.18 -15.68 2.60
C GLY A 42 5.27 -16.30 3.66
N LYS A 43 5.06 -15.61 4.80
CA LYS A 43 4.20 -16.03 5.91
C LYS A 43 3.00 -15.10 6.10
N PHE A 44 2.66 -14.26 5.12
CA PHE A 44 1.59 -13.28 5.26
C PHE A 44 0.23 -13.91 5.55
N PHE A 45 -0.06 -15.10 5.02
CA PHE A 45 -1.26 -15.88 5.36
C PHE A 45 -1.45 -16.10 6.88
N ALA A 46 -0.36 -16.15 7.66
CA ALA A 46 -0.41 -16.40 9.09
C ALA A 46 -1.01 -15.25 9.91
N ILE A 47 -1.00 -14.02 9.37
CA ILE A 47 -1.54 -12.83 10.04
C ILE A 47 -2.97 -12.49 9.57
N GLU A 48 -3.47 -13.14 8.53
CA GLU A 48 -4.73 -12.79 7.87
C GLU A 48 -5.95 -12.83 8.81
N SER A 49 -6.00 -13.82 9.71
CA SER A 49 -7.06 -13.92 10.71
C SER A 49 -7.08 -12.71 11.64
N THR A 50 -5.92 -12.26 12.11
CA THR A 50 -5.77 -11.06 12.95
C THR A 50 -6.18 -9.81 12.19
N LEU A 51 -5.79 -9.66 10.92
CA LEU A 51 -6.20 -8.52 10.08
C LEU A 51 -7.72 -8.49 9.90
N ARG A 52 -8.35 -9.64 9.66
CA ARG A 52 -9.82 -9.75 9.56
C ARG A 52 -10.51 -9.36 10.86
N GLU A 53 -9.94 -9.67 12.02
CA GLU A 53 -10.47 -9.22 13.32
C GLU A 53 -10.37 -7.70 13.51
N HIS A 54 -9.30 -7.07 13.02
CA HIS A 54 -9.19 -5.61 13.00
C HIS A 54 -10.26 -4.98 12.10
N ASN A 55 -10.49 -5.52 10.90
CA ASN A 55 -11.55 -5.03 9.99
C ASN A 55 -12.94 -5.12 10.62
N LYS A 56 -13.26 -6.22 11.32
CA LYS A 56 -14.55 -6.36 12.05
C LYS A 56 -14.77 -5.27 13.09
N LYS A 57 -13.70 -4.65 13.59
CA LYS A 57 -13.73 -3.53 14.54
C LYS A 57 -13.73 -2.16 13.84
N ASN A 58 -13.90 -2.12 12.51
CA ASN A 58 -13.78 -0.91 11.68
C ASN A 58 -12.40 -0.24 11.75
N HIS A 59 -11.34 -1.04 11.94
CA HIS A 59 -9.99 -0.53 11.77
C HIS A 59 -9.58 -0.63 10.31
N GLY A 60 -8.90 0.38 9.80
CA GLY A 60 -8.24 0.31 8.51
C GLY A 60 -6.83 -0.27 8.63
N ILE A 61 -6.32 -0.84 7.53
CA ILE A 61 -5.05 -1.56 7.50
C ILE A 61 -4.24 -1.15 6.27
N PHE A 62 -3.02 -0.66 6.50
CA PHE A 62 -2.00 -0.44 5.47
C PHE A 62 -0.89 -1.46 5.56
N PHE A 63 -0.25 -1.71 4.43
CA PHE A 63 1.11 -2.20 4.39
C PHE A 63 2.03 -1.08 3.90
N VAL A 64 3.26 -1.04 4.41
CA VAL A 64 4.33 -0.20 3.90
C VAL A 64 4.81 -0.85 2.61
N VAL A 65 4.69 -0.15 1.49
CA VAL A 65 4.97 -0.68 0.15
C VAL A 65 6.45 -0.98 -0.06
N ASN A 66 7.32 -0.19 0.56
CA ASN A 66 8.76 -0.28 0.42
C ASN A 66 9.40 -1.06 1.58
N SER A 67 10.50 -1.74 1.29
CA SER A 67 11.17 -2.59 2.29
C SER A 67 12.02 -1.76 3.24
N GLY A 68 12.30 -2.34 4.41
CA GLY A 68 13.02 -1.67 5.50
C GLY A 68 12.14 -1.63 6.73
N GLY A 69 11.85 -0.43 7.24
CA GLY A 69 11.10 -0.24 8.47
C GLY A 69 9.76 0.47 8.32
N GLN A 70 9.30 0.99 9.46
CA GLN A 70 7.97 1.59 9.65
C GLN A 70 7.97 3.12 9.52
N THR A 71 9.08 3.75 9.17
CA THR A 71 9.22 5.20 8.95
C THR A 71 10.00 5.47 7.67
N ASP A 72 9.87 6.67 7.11
CA ASP A 72 10.50 7.04 5.84
C ASP A 72 12.04 6.89 5.91
N ASP A 73 12.65 7.34 7.01
CA ASP A 73 14.11 7.20 7.24
C ASP A 73 14.59 5.75 7.39
N SER A 74 13.66 4.81 7.61
CA SER A 74 13.96 3.39 7.78
C SER A 74 13.75 2.57 6.50
N ILE A 75 13.33 3.20 5.40
CA ILE A 75 13.17 2.53 4.11
C ILE A 75 14.54 2.25 3.50
N THR A 76 14.78 0.98 3.14
CA THR A 76 16.06 0.51 2.59
C THR A 76 15.97 0.09 1.13
N ARG A 77 14.77 -0.18 0.62
CA ARG A 77 14.56 -0.58 -0.78
C ARG A 77 13.18 -0.13 -1.28
N ILE A 78 13.16 0.53 -2.43
CA ILE A 78 11.92 0.87 -3.12
C ILE A 78 11.44 -0.36 -3.89
N ASN A 79 10.23 -0.84 -3.58
CA ASN A 79 9.60 -1.95 -4.30
C ASN A 79 8.63 -1.42 -5.37
N ALA A 80 7.87 -0.38 -5.04
CA ALA A 80 6.94 0.25 -5.96
C ALA A 80 6.70 1.73 -5.57
N GLN A 81 6.36 2.55 -6.56
CA GLN A 81 5.72 3.83 -6.29
C GLN A 81 4.23 3.58 -6.06
N PHE A 82 3.70 4.13 -4.97
CA PHE A 82 2.28 4.07 -4.63
C PHE A 82 1.67 5.46 -4.71
N VAL A 83 0.47 5.54 -5.29
CA VAL A 83 -0.32 6.75 -5.42
C VAL A 83 -1.78 6.42 -5.14
N GLU A 84 -2.44 7.28 -4.36
CA GLU A 84 -3.86 7.24 -4.10
C GLU A 84 -4.42 8.67 -4.07
N MET A 85 -5.71 8.79 -4.35
CA MET A 85 -6.46 10.05 -4.40
C MET A 85 -7.86 9.76 -3.87
N ASP A 86 -8.13 10.05 -2.59
CA ASP A 86 -9.40 9.72 -1.94
C ASP A 86 -10.40 10.88 -1.92
N ASP A 87 -9.97 12.06 -2.41
CA ASP A 87 -10.74 13.30 -2.50
C ASP A 87 -11.52 13.47 -3.82
N LYS A 88 -11.32 12.57 -4.79
CA LYS A 88 -11.87 12.67 -6.16
C LYS A 88 -12.84 11.56 -6.49
N SER A 89 -13.69 11.78 -7.49
CA SER A 89 -14.51 10.72 -8.09
C SER A 89 -13.62 9.67 -8.78
N PHE A 90 -14.12 8.44 -8.96
CA PHE A 90 -13.36 7.38 -9.62
C PHE A 90 -13.00 7.75 -11.07
N GLU A 91 -13.88 8.48 -11.75
CA GLU A 91 -13.68 8.96 -13.11
C GLU A 91 -12.51 9.95 -13.19
N GLU A 92 -12.45 10.90 -12.26
CA GLU A 92 -11.34 11.86 -12.16
C GLU A 92 -10.02 11.17 -11.79
N GLN A 93 -10.06 10.20 -10.87
CA GLN A 93 -8.89 9.42 -10.51
C GLN A 93 -8.35 8.64 -11.72
N GLN A 94 -9.23 7.98 -12.48
CA GLN A 94 -8.84 7.24 -13.68
C GLN A 94 -8.24 8.17 -14.73
N ALA A 95 -8.84 9.34 -14.98
CA ALA A 95 -8.30 10.30 -15.93
C ALA A 95 -6.89 10.78 -15.56
N LEU A 96 -6.60 10.96 -14.26
CA LEU A 96 -5.26 11.32 -13.77
C LEU A 96 -4.27 10.17 -13.91
N ILE A 97 -4.69 8.93 -13.66
CA ILE A 97 -3.87 7.73 -13.87
C ILE A 97 -3.54 7.58 -15.36
N ASP A 98 -4.52 7.74 -16.24
CA ASP A 98 -4.35 7.62 -17.70
C ASP A 98 -3.45 8.72 -18.28
N ALA A 99 -3.45 9.91 -17.66
CA ALA A 99 -2.59 11.02 -18.03
C ALA A 99 -1.14 10.86 -17.51
N PHE A 100 -0.89 9.95 -16.57
CA PHE A 100 0.45 9.77 -16.00
C PHE A 100 1.38 9.09 -17.03
N PRO A 101 2.62 9.60 -17.24
CA PRO A 101 3.50 9.07 -18.29
C PRO A 101 3.93 7.61 -18.12
N LEU A 102 3.85 7.09 -16.89
CA LEU A 102 4.19 5.70 -16.60
C LEU A 102 2.92 4.87 -16.48
N PRO A 103 2.81 3.76 -17.22
CA PRO A 103 1.65 2.91 -17.09
C PRO A 103 1.59 2.30 -15.67
N PRO A 104 0.41 2.23 -15.05
CA PRO A 104 0.25 1.57 -13.78
C PRO A 104 0.54 0.07 -13.93
N SER A 105 1.26 -0.50 -12.97
CA SER A 105 1.55 -1.93 -12.93
C SER A 105 0.41 -2.71 -12.25
N MET A 106 -0.27 -2.08 -11.30
CA MET A 106 -1.42 -2.64 -10.62
C MET A 106 -2.32 -1.51 -10.12
N ILE A 107 -3.64 -1.68 -10.27
CA ILE A 107 -4.64 -0.77 -9.69
C ILE A 107 -5.57 -1.61 -8.82
N ILE A 108 -5.69 -1.24 -7.54
CA ILE A 108 -6.61 -1.85 -6.59
C ILE A 108 -7.71 -0.84 -6.30
N LYS A 109 -8.96 -1.19 -6.64
CA LYS A 109 -10.12 -0.36 -6.33
C LYS A 109 -10.57 -0.60 -4.89
N THR A 110 -10.57 0.46 -4.09
CA THR A 110 -11.10 0.48 -2.71
C THR A 110 -12.49 1.09 -2.70
N ARG A 111 -13.05 1.34 -1.52
CA ARG A 111 -14.33 2.05 -1.37
C ARG A 111 -14.29 3.48 -1.93
N LYS A 112 -13.15 4.16 -1.86
CA LYS A 112 -13.01 5.59 -2.19
C LYS A 112 -11.92 5.89 -3.21
N SER A 113 -10.96 4.99 -3.42
CA SER A 113 -9.78 5.30 -4.24
C SER A 113 -9.33 4.16 -5.14
N LEU A 114 -8.64 4.52 -6.22
CA LEU A 114 -7.86 3.64 -7.08
C LEU A 114 -6.41 3.65 -6.59
N CYS A 115 -6.11 2.75 -5.66
CA CYS A 115 -4.77 2.51 -5.14
C CYS A 115 -3.87 2.02 -6.28
N THR A 116 -3.01 2.89 -6.77
CA THR A 116 -2.23 2.69 -7.99
C THR A 116 -0.77 2.43 -7.66
N TYR A 117 -0.22 1.36 -8.22
CA TYR A 117 1.14 0.92 -8.02
C TYR A 117 1.90 0.92 -9.33
N VAL A 118 3.11 1.48 -9.33
CA VAL A 118 4.06 1.44 -10.45
C VAL A 118 5.32 0.72 -9.97
N TYR A 119 5.61 -0.46 -10.51
CA TYR A 119 6.81 -1.21 -10.17
C TYR A 119 8.03 -0.58 -10.84
N LEU A 120 9.08 -0.39 -10.06
CA LEU A 120 10.33 0.16 -10.57
C LEU A 120 11.22 -0.99 -11.04
N VAL A 121 11.22 -1.25 -12.35
CA VAL A 121 12.20 -2.17 -12.96
C VAL A 121 13.49 -1.38 -13.22
N PHE A 122 14.62 -1.86 -12.70
CA PHE A 122 15.95 -1.22 -12.76
C PHE A 122 16.48 -0.87 -14.18
N SER A 123 15.74 -1.22 -15.25
CA SER A 123 16.04 -0.84 -16.63
C SER A 123 15.41 0.49 -17.06
N MET A 124 14.65 1.17 -16.21
CA MET A 124 14.24 2.54 -16.46
C MET A 124 15.34 3.48 -16.00
N CYS A 125 16.03 4.09 -16.95
CA CYS A 125 17.06 5.09 -16.73
C CYS A 125 16.43 6.30 -16.03
N PHE A 126 16.40 6.30 -14.70
CA PHE A 126 16.02 7.47 -13.93
C PHE A 126 17.11 8.53 -14.10
N SER A 127 16.82 9.54 -14.93
CA SER A 127 17.47 10.85 -14.80
C SER A 127 17.39 11.27 -13.32
N PRO A 128 18.46 11.82 -12.73
CA PRO A 128 18.58 12.10 -11.30
C PRO A 128 17.74 13.31 -10.85
N PHE A 129 16.55 13.48 -11.43
CA PHE A 129 15.51 14.26 -10.81
C PHE A 129 14.85 13.36 -9.78
N PHE A 130 15.35 13.45 -8.56
CA PHE A 130 14.61 13.25 -7.33
C PHE A 130 13.15 13.70 -7.53
N ILE A 131 12.27 12.76 -7.87
CA ILE A 131 10.83 12.95 -7.71
C ILE A 131 10.57 12.69 -6.23
N ILE A 132 11.01 13.65 -5.39
CA ILE A 132 10.44 13.84 -4.06
C ILE A 132 9.03 14.32 -4.32
N ILE A 133 8.09 13.40 -4.50
CA ILE A 133 6.68 13.75 -4.34
C ILE A 133 6.50 13.91 -2.83
N PRO A 134 6.21 15.14 -2.35
CA PRO A 134 6.04 15.38 -0.94
C PRO A 134 4.94 14.46 -0.42
N SER A 135 5.27 13.68 0.61
CA SER A 135 4.38 12.98 1.54
C SER A 135 2.88 12.98 1.18
N PHE A 136 2.45 12.04 0.34
CA PHE A 136 1.04 11.66 0.24
C PHE A 136 0.88 10.26 0.86
N ALA A 137 0.60 10.25 2.16
CA ALA A 137 -0.02 9.13 2.84
C ALA A 137 -1.50 9.47 2.97
N PHE A 138 -2.47 8.62 2.60
CA PHE A 138 -3.74 8.45 3.32
C PHE A 138 -4.76 7.47 2.67
N CYS A 139 -5.13 6.46 3.47
CA CYS A 139 -6.49 5.89 3.57
C CYS A 139 -7.00 4.83 2.56
N CYS A 140 -6.65 3.55 2.79
CA CYS A 140 -7.29 2.35 2.25
C CYS A 140 -7.88 1.47 3.39
N PRO A 141 -9.22 1.30 3.46
CA PRO A 141 -9.86 0.22 4.18
C PRO A 141 -9.89 -1.02 3.26
N LEU A 142 -9.12 -2.05 3.58
CA LEU A 142 -9.21 -3.35 2.91
C LEU A 142 -10.34 -4.17 3.55
N PHE A 143 -11.33 -4.57 2.74
CA PHE A 143 -12.46 -5.49 2.99
C PHE A 143 -13.60 -5.00 3.90
#